data_AF-R7EJ52-F1
#
_entry.id   AF-R7EJ52-F1
#
_cell.length_a   1.000
_cell.length_b   1.000
_cell.length_c   1.000
_cell.angle_alpha   90.00
_cell.angle_beta   90.00
_cell.angle_gamma   90.00
#
_symmetry.space_group_name_H-M   'P 1'
#
loop_
_entity.id
_entity.type
_entity.pdbx_description
1 polymer ?
#
loop_
_entity_poly.entity_id
_entity_poly.type
_entity_poly.pdbx_seq_one_letter_code
_entity_poly.pdbx_strand_id
1 'polypeptide(L)'
;MSLGENIKQARNAKNMTQAQLAEALSVSPQAVSKWETSETYPDGSMLVPLANLLGVSLDTLFDNKMEPRTALPDVAERIGALINSTPSPDCMDLARELCWQIERSLFRFGKPGKYHPGDLKKYRGVSSFIRNDYGFTAVSNGKAPFFALFPDDGRGWREVIGDGEEMRKIFSCLSDPDTMRAVIYLHGKNEDFVFDAGFLARECGIGDERIGSVLDDLIALHLASRYTIDIDGSPRALFNSSPSHLIIALLIMAHELNHKGGFCFTSSTRSIPFLDSGEVESES
;
A
#
# COMPACT_ATOMS: atom_id res chain seq x y z
N MET A 1 29.54 26.95 -2.49
CA MET A 1 30.73 27.22 -3.33
C MET A 1 30.26 28.02 -4.54
N SER A 2 31.07 28.93 -5.06
CA SER A 2 30.71 29.69 -6.27
C SER A 2 30.92 28.84 -7.53
N LEU A 3 30.27 29.21 -8.64
CA LEU A 3 30.51 28.59 -9.95
C LEU A 3 32.00 28.61 -10.31
N GLY A 4 32.70 29.72 -10.03
CA GLY A 4 34.13 29.85 -10.30
C GLY A 4 34.99 28.88 -9.50
N GLU A 5 34.68 28.70 -8.22
CA GLU A 5 35.35 27.72 -7.36
C GLU A 5 35.11 26.29 -7.87
N ASN A 6 33.90 25.97 -8.30
CA ASN A 6 33.54 24.65 -8.82
C ASN A 6 34.23 24.35 -10.15
N ILE A 7 34.31 25.31 -11.07
CA ILE A 7 35.06 25.20 -12.33
C ILE A 7 36.54 24.91 -12.03
N LYS A 8 37.14 25.66 -11.10
CA LYS A 8 38.54 25.50 -10.72
C LYS A 8 38.81 24.13 -10.11
N GLN A 9 37.94 23.68 -9.21
CA GLN A 9 38.04 22.36 -8.58
C GLN A 9 37.93 21.23 -9.62
N ALA A 10 36.91 21.27 -10.48
CA ALA A 10 36.72 20.26 -11.52
C ALA A 10 37.86 20.24 -12.54
N ARG A 11 38.40 21.41 -12.92
CA ARG A 11 39.59 21.51 -13.78
C ARG A 11 40.81 20.87 -13.12
N ASN A 12 41.05 21.17 -11.85
CA ASN A 12 42.17 20.59 -11.10
C ASN A 12 42.03 19.07 -10.96
N ALA A 13 40.81 18.54 -10.75
CA ALA A 13 40.56 17.11 -10.69
C ALA A 13 40.88 16.37 -12.01
N LYS A 14 40.85 17.09 -13.15
CA LYS A 14 41.28 16.59 -14.46
C LYS A 14 42.76 16.85 -14.77
N ASN A 15 43.53 17.40 -13.83
CA ASN A 15 44.92 17.82 -14.02
C ASN A 15 45.13 18.79 -15.21
N MET A 16 44.13 19.62 -15.50
CA MET A 16 44.21 20.60 -16.61
C MET A 16 44.69 21.97 -16.11
N THR A 17 45.49 22.67 -16.90
CA THR A 17 45.81 24.09 -16.70
C THR A 17 44.69 24.98 -17.24
N GLN A 18 44.62 26.25 -16.80
CA GLN A 18 43.65 27.21 -17.35
C GLN A 18 43.83 27.41 -18.86
N ALA A 19 45.07 27.36 -19.37
CA ALA A 19 45.37 27.47 -20.79
C ALA A 19 44.82 26.28 -21.60
N GLN A 20 44.96 25.04 -21.07
CA GLN A 20 44.42 23.84 -21.71
C GLN A 20 42.89 23.81 -21.70
N LEU A 21 42.26 24.27 -20.61
CA LEU A 21 40.80 24.42 -20.57
C LEU A 21 40.31 25.46 -21.57
N ALA A 22 41.03 26.58 -21.70
CA ALA A 22 40.70 27.64 -22.63
C ALA A 22 40.84 27.20 -24.09
N GLU A 23 41.92 26.49 -24.42
CA GLU A 23 42.17 25.92 -25.75
C GLU A 23 41.06 24.94 -26.16
N ALA A 24 40.70 24.00 -25.27
CA ALA A 24 39.66 23.01 -25.53
C ALA A 24 38.25 23.62 -25.71
N LEU A 25 37.99 24.79 -25.11
CA LEU A 25 36.73 25.52 -25.24
C LEU A 25 36.78 26.64 -26.28
N SER A 26 37.92 26.81 -26.98
CA SER A 26 38.12 27.90 -27.95
C SER A 26 37.86 29.30 -27.37
N VAL A 27 38.30 29.52 -26.13
CA VAL A 27 38.23 30.82 -25.43
C VAL A 27 39.62 31.29 -25.01
N SER A 28 39.74 32.53 -24.54
CA SER A 28 41.03 33.02 -24.04
C SER A 28 41.33 32.48 -22.62
N PRO A 29 42.60 32.21 -22.27
CA PRO A 29 42.98 31.84 -20.90
C PRO A 29 42.53 32.88 -19.85
N GLN A 30 42.46 34.16 -20.25
CA GLN A 30 41.95 35.24 -19.42
C GLN A 30 40.46 35.08 -19.09
N ALA A 31 39.64 34.57 -20.03
CA ALA A 31 38.23 34.29 -19.78
C ALA A 31 38.07 33.20 -18.70
N VAL A 32 38.83 32.11 -18.81
CA VAL A 32 38.83 31.04 -17.80
C VAL A 32 39.29 31.56 -16.44
N SER A 33 40.34 32.39 -16.40
CA SER A 33 40.80 33.01 -15.15
C SER A 33 39.69 33.83 -14.49
N LYS A 34 38.97 34.66 -15.26
CA LYS A 34 37.86 35.48 -14.76
C LYS A 34 36.67 34.66 -14.29
N TRP A 35 36.40 33.52 -14.93
CA TRP A 35 35.38 32.58 -14.46
C TRP A 35 35.77 32.01 -13.10
N GLU A 36 37.01 31.54 -12.95
CA GLU A 36 37.49 30.93 -11.71
C GLU A 36 37.63 31.92 -10.55
N THR A 37 37.87 33.20 -10.84
CA THR A 37 37.87 34.29 -9.83
C THR A 37 36.48 34.89 -9.59
N SER A 38 35.43 34.36 -10.23
CA SER A 38 34.05 34.86 -10.14
C SER A 38 33.88 36.32 -10.62
N GLU A 39 34.80 36.85 -11.43
CA GLU A 39 34.71 38.18 -12.04
C GLU A 39 33.71 38.21 -13.20
N THR A 40 33.62 37.12 -13.95
CA THR A 40 32.65 36.94 -15.05
C THR A 40 32.09 35.53 -15.04
N TYR A 41 31.01 35.32 -15.79
CA TYR A 41 30.38 34.01 -15.96
C TYR A 41 30.63 33.48 -17.38
N PRO A 42 30.74 32.15 -17.57
CA PRO A 42 30.63 31.56 -18.90
C PRO A 42 29.26 31.92 -19.50
N ASP A 43 29.21 32.17 -20.81
CA ASP A 43 27.94 32.35 -21.50
C ASP A 43 27.09 31.07 -21.40
N GLY A 44 25.76 31.21 -21.47
CA GLY A 44 24.82 30.08 -21.37
C GLY A 44 25.09 28.98 -22.41
N SER A 45 25.54 29.39 -23.60
CA SER A 45 25.98 28.49 -24.67
C SER A 45 27.21 27.64 -24.31
N MET A 46 28.06 28.11 -23.39
CA MET A 46 29.30 27.48 -22.97
C MET A 46 29.15 26.54 -21.77
N LEU A 47 28.02 26.61 -21.05
CA LEU A 47 27.81 25.82 -19.84
C LEU A 47 27.80 24.31 -20.11
N VAL A 48 27.10 23.85 -21.15
CA VAL A 48 27.05 22.43 -21.51
C VAL A 48 28.40 21.91 -22.02
N PRO A 49 29.09 22.59 -22.96
CA PRO A 49 30.46 22.22 -23.35
C PRO A 49 31.45 22.17 -22.19
N LEU A 50 31.41 23.16 -21.30
CA LEU A 50 32.25 23.24 -20.11
C LEU A 50 32.01 22.05 -19.16
N ALA A 51 30.74 21.73 -18.87
CA ALA A 51 30.35 20.61 -18.02
C ALA A 51 30.83 19.26 -18.60
N ASN A 52 30.62 19.05 -19.90
CA ASN A 52 31.05 17.83 -20.59
C ASN A 52 32.57 17.66 -20.57
N LEU A 53 33.32 18.74 -20.83
CA LEU A 53 34.78 18.72 -20.84
C LEU A 53 35.37 18.43 -19.45
N LEU A 54 34.77 19.03 -18.41
CA LEU A 54 35.18 18.81 -17.02
C LEU A 54 34.67 17.47 -16.45
N GLY A 55 33.72 16.81 -17.13
CA GLY A 55 33.14 15.53 -16.71
C GLY A 55 32.22 15.64 -15.50
N VAL A 56 31.52 16.77 -15.36
CA VAL A 56 30.59 17.06 -14.26
C VAL A 56 29.22 17.46 -14.81
N SER A 57 28.16 17.37 -14.01
CA SER A 57 26.85 17.90 -14.41
C SER A 57 26.77 19.43 -14.25
N LEU A 58 25.82 20.07 -14.93
CA LEU A 58 25.50 21.48 -14.67
C LEU A 58 25.12 21.69 -13.20
N ASP A 59 24.38 20.76 -12.60
CA ASP A 59 24.01 20.85 -11.19
C ASP A 59 25.24 20.89 -10.27
N THR A 60 26.29 20.12 -10.61
CA THR A 60 27.57 20.13 -9.88
C THR A 60 28.28 21.47 -10.04
N LEU A 61 28.27 22.07 -11.23
CA LEU A 61 28.90 23.37 -11.48
C LEU A 61 28.23 24.51 -10.71
N PHE A 62 26.91 24.49 -10.59
CA PHE A 62 26.15 25.55 -9.92
C PHE A 62 26.01 25.36 -8.40
N ASP A 63 26.69 24.36 -7.81
CA ASP A 63 26.43 23.91 -6.43
C ASP A 63 24.92 23.75 -6.19
N ASN A 64 24.20 23.37 -7.25
CA ASN A 64 22.79 23.02 -7.19
C ASN A 64 22.77 21.61 -6.63
N LYS A 65 23.06 21.53 -5.32
CA LYS A 65 22.64 20.42 -4.49
C LYS A 65 21.12 20.44 -4.50
N MET A 66 20.52 20.03 -5.62
CA MET A 66 19.38 19.15 -5.49
C MET A 66 19.92 18.03 -4.62
N GLU A 67 19.57 18.09 -3.33
CA GLU A 67 19.50 16.91 -2.49
C GLU A 67 19.10 15.75 -3.39
N PRO A 68 19.82 14.61 -3.36
CA PRO A 68 19.45 13.48 -4.18
C PRO A 68 17.94 13.35 -4.07
N ARG A 69 17.23 13.21 -5.20
CA ARG A 69 15.81 12.91 -5.19
C ARG A 69 15.63 11.55 -4.51
N THR A 70 15.77 11.50 -3.20
CA THR A 70 15.28 10.46 -2.32
C THR A 70 13.78 10.67 -2.36
N ALA A 71 13.16 10.06 -3.37
CA ALA A 71 11.88 10.42 -3.98
C ALA A 71 10.64 10.07 -3.13
N LEU A 72 10.74 10.11 -1.81
CA LEU A 72 9.62 9.82 -0.89
C LEU A 72 9.00 11.08 -0.27
N PRO A 73 9.76 12.10 0.21
CA PRO A 73 9.17 13.29 0.82
C PRO A 73 8.30 14.09 -0.15
N ASP A 74 8.75 14.38 -1.38
CA ASP A 74 7.96 15.11 -2.39
C ASP A 74 6.70 14.33 -2.83
N VAL A 75 6.76 13.01 -2.90
CA VAL A 75 5.59 12.18 -3.24
C VAL A 75 4.59 12.16 -2.09
N ALA A 76 5.06 12.01 -0.86
CA ALA A 76 4.21 12.04 0.33
C ALA A 76 3.53 13.41 0.50
N GLU A 77 4.26 14.52 0.30
CA GLU A 77 3.71 15.88 0.33
C GLU A 77 2.65 16.08 -0.76
N ARG A 78 2.92 15.62 -1.99
CA ARG A 78 1.94 15.71 -3.09
C ARG A 78 0.68 14.89 -2.83
N ILE A 79 0.82 13.66 -2.34
CA ILE A 79 -0.32 12.80 -1.98
C ILE A 79 -1.12 13.46 -0.85
N GLY A 80 -0.45 13.94 0.19
CA GLY A 80 -1.08 14.63 1.32
C GLY A 80 -1.84 15.89 0.88
N ALA A 81 -1.20 16.75 0.07
CA ALA A 81 -1.85 17.94 -0.49
C ALA A 81 -3.07 17.58 -1.35
N LEU A 82 -2.96 16.54 -2.18
CA LEU A 82 -4.06 16.08 -3.03
C LEU A 82 -5.25 15.58 -2.20
N ILE A 83 -5.02 14.71 -1.22
CA ILE A 83 -6.05 14.20 -0.31
C ILE A 83 -6.70 15.34 0.47
N ASN A 84 -5.92 16.24 1.06
CA ASN A 84 -6.44 17.36 1.85
C ASN A 84 -7.27 18.36 1.02
N SER A 85 -6.98 18.48 -0.28
CA SER A 85 -7.73 19.33 -1.22
C SER A 85 -8.97 18.66 -1.80
N THR A 86 -9.17 17.35 -1.57
CA THR A 86 -10.28 16.56 -2.11
C THR A 86 -11.46 16.59 -1.15
N PRO A 87 -12.70 16.82 -1.61
CA PRO A 87 -13.88 16.73 -0.76
C PRO A 87 -14.00 15.36 -0.08
N SER A 88 -14.40 15.33 1.20
CA SER A 88 -14.48 14.09 1.98
C SER A 88 -15.23 12.93 1.30
N PRO A 89 -16.34 13.13 0.56
CA PRO A 89 -17.01 12.04 -0.15
C PRO A 89 -16.16 11.38 -1.24
N ASP A 90 -15.20 12.12 -1.81
CA ASP A 90 -14.39 11.70 -2.96
C ASP A 90 -13.01 11.15 -2.53
N CYS A 91 -12.62 11.32 -1.26
CA CYS A 91 -11.30 10.91 -0.77
C CYS A 91 -11.03 9.40 -0.95
N MET A 92 -12.05 8.55 -0.76
CA MET A 92 -11.91 7.11 -0.95
C MET A 92 -11.74 6.72 -2.42
N ASP A 93 -12.43 7.40 -3.33
CA ASP A 93 -12.27 7.21 -4.77
C ASP A 93 -10.89 7.67 -5.25
N LEU A 94 -10.39 8.77 -4.70
CA LEU A 94 -9.03 9.23 -4.94
C LEU A 94 -7.99 8.23 -4.41
N ALA A 95 -8.13 7.77 -3.16
CA ALA A 95 -7.22 6.80 -2.55
C ALA A 95 -7.16 5.51 -3.40
N ARG A 96 -8.32 5.07 -3.90
CA ARG A 96 -8.41 3.94 -4.82
C ARG A 96 -7.67 4.19 -6.14
N GLU A 97 -7.84 5.37 -6.73
CA GLU A 97 -7.08 5.75 -7.94
C GLU A 97 -5.58 5.69 -7.68
N LEU A 98 -5.11 6.23 -6.55
CA LEU A 98 -3.69 6.17 -6.20
C LEU A 98 -3.19 4.72 -6.10
N CYS A 99 -3.93 3.84 -5.42
CA CYS A 99 -3.63 2.40 -5.37
C CYS A 99 -3.60 1.76 -6.77
N TRP A 100 -4.52 2.13 -7.65
CA TRP A 100 -4.54 1.64 -9.01
C TRP A 100 -3.32 2.09 -9.83
N GLN A 101 -2.86 3.33 -9.65
CA GLN A 101 -1.62 3.79 -10.29
C GLN A 101 -0.40 3.04 -9.78
N ILE A 102 -0.36 2.65 -8.49
CA ILE A 102 0.69 1.76 -7.95
C ILE A 102 0.69 0.42 -8.69
N GLU A 103 -0.45 -0.27 -8.75
CA GLU A 103 -0.58 -1.56 -9.44
C GLU A 103 -0.11 -1.48 -10.90
N ARG A 104 -0.60 -0.49 -11.65
CA ARG A 104 -0.24 -0.28 -13.06
C ARG A 104 1.25 -0.02 -13.26
N SER A 105 1.86 0.75 -12.35
CA SER A 105 3.29 1.05 -12.40
C SER A 105 4.13 -0.19 -12.13
N LEU A 106 3.70 -1.04 -11.19
CA LEU A 106 4.32 -2.32 -10.90
C LEU A 106 4.22 -3.30 -12.09
N PHE A 107 3.12 -3.27 -12.84
CA PHE A 107 2.98 -4.01 -14.11
C PHE A 107 3.90 -3.51 -15.24
N ARG A 108 4.52 -2.33 -15.08
CA ARG A 108 5.26 -1.61 -16.14
C ARG A 108 4.43 -1.43 -17.42
N PHE A 109 3.11 -1.25 -17.29
CA PHE A 109 2.17 -1.28 -18.41
C PHE A 109 1.45 0.06 -18.66
N GLY A 110 1.45 0.48 -19.92
CA GLY A 110 0.61 1.57 -20.44
C GLY A 110 1.02 2.99 -20.02
N LYS A 111 0.49 3.99 -20.73
CA LYS A 111 0.64 5.42 -20.36
C LYS A 111 -0.21 5.74 -19.12
N PRO A 112 0.20 6.69 -18.26
CA PRO A 112 -0.62 7.16 -17.16
C PRO A 112 -2.03 7.51 -17.66
N GLY A 113 -3.04 7.01 -17.00
CA GLY A 113 -4.44 7.24 -17.36
C GLY A 113 -5.29 7.18 -16.11
N LYS A 114 -6.35 7.99 -16.06
CA LYS A 114 -7.20 8.09 -14.89
C LYS A 114 -7.99 6.80 -14.69
N TYR A 115 -8.05 6.31 -13.47
CA TYR A 115 -9.12 5.41 -13.07
C TYR A 115 -10.45 6.15 -13.12
N HIS A 116 -11.44 5.56 -13.80
CA HIS A 116 -12.82 5.99 -13.68
C HIS A 116 -13.59 4.93 -12.88
N PRO A 117 -14.31 5.30 -11.81
CA PRO A 117 -15.18 4.35 -11.09
C PRO A 117 -16.19 3.63 -12.00
N GLY A 118 -16.58 4.26 -13.13
CA GLY A 118 -17.40 3.63 -14.17
C GLY A 118 -16.71 2.52 -14.97
N ASP A 119 -15.39 2.44 -14.95
CA ASP A 119 -14.64 1.35 -15.57
C ASP A 119 -14.84 0.03 -14.82
N LEU A 120 -15.13 0.06 -13.50
CA LEU A 120 -15.58 -1.14 -12.75
C LEU A 120 -16.81 -1.80 -13.38
N LYS A 121 -17.70 -1.00 -14.00
CA LYS A 121 -18.90 -1.52 -14.67
C LYS A 121 -18.56 -2.17 -16.02
N LYS A 122 -17.49 -1.73 -16.70
CA LYS A 122 -17.01 -2.30 -17.96
C LYS A 122 -16.19 -3.57 -17.73
N TYR A 123 -15.45 -3.62 -16.63
CA TYR A 123 -14.52 -4.69 -16.26
C TYR A 123 -15.12 -5.66 -15.24
N ARG A 124 -16.34 -6.16 -15.50
CA ARG A 124 -16.94 -7.19 -14.64
C ARG A 124 -16.02 -8.41 -14.55
N GLY A 125 -15.51 -8.67 -13.35
CA GLY A 125 -14.63 -9.81 -13.10
C GLY A 125 -13.17 -9.58 -13.51
N VAL A 126 -12.68 -8.33 -13.48
CA VAL A 126 -11.24 -8.09 -13.64
C VAL A 126 -10.57 -8.04 -12.28
N SER A 127 -9.73 -9.04 -12.01
CA SER A 127 -8.77 -9.01 -10.92
C SER A 127 -7.37 -8.82 -11.46
N SER A 128 -6.46 -8.30 -10.64
CA SER A 128 -5.05 -8.33 -10.95
C SER A 128 -4.22 -8.71 -9.74
N PHE A 129 -3.09 -9.33 -10.01
CA PHE A 129 -2.07 -9.54 -9.00
C PHE A 129 -0.68 -9.46 -9.62
N ILE A 130 0.24 -8.97 -8.81
CA ILE A 130 1.66 -9.00 -9.06
C ILE A 130 2.29 -9.81 -7.96
N ARG A 131 3.23 -10.68 -8.28
CA ARG A 131 3.94 -11.49 -7.30
C ARG A 131 5.40 -11.66 -7.68
N ASN A 132 6.29 -11.36 -6.74
CA ASN A 132 7.72 -11.58 -6.86
C ASN A 132 8.28 -12.10 -5.52
N ASP A 133 9.61 -12.18 -5.42
CA ASP A 133 10.28 -12.67 -4.21
C ASP A 133 10.18 -11.70 -3.02
N TYR A 134 9.73 -10.46 -3.26
CA TYR A 134 9.60 -9.40 -2.26
C TYR A 134 8.14 -9.13 -1.85
N GLY A 135 7.20 -9.98 -2.30
CA GLY A 135 5.79 -9.88 -1.91
C GLY A 135 4.82 -9.99 -3.08
N PHE A 136 3.58 -9.56 -2.82
CA PHE A 136 2.51 -9.59 -3.81
C PHE A 136 1.45 -8.52 -3.61
N THR A 137 0.72 -8.21 -4.69
CA THR A 137 -0.53 -7.44 -4.65
C THR A 137 -1.71 -8.35 -4.94
N ALA A 138 -2.88 -7.99 -4.44
CA ALA A 138 -4.16 -8.58 -4.80
C ALA A 138 -5.18 -7.46 -5.00
N VAL A 139 -5.67 -7.31 -6.22
CA VAL A 139 -6.60 -6.24 -6.60
C VAL A 139 -7.84 -6.83 -7.22
N SER A 140 -9.00 -6.50 -6.65
CA SER A 140 -10.30 -6.76 -7.29
C SER A 140 -10.88 -5.46 -7.81
N ASN A 141 -11.23 -5.44 -9.10
CA ASN A 141 -12.06 -4.43 -9.73
C ASN A 141 -13.47 -4.97 -10.03
N GLY A 142 -13.86 -6.07 -9.36
CA GLY A 142 -15.16 -6.71 -9.49
C GLY A 142 -16.29 -6.02 -8.73
N LYS A 143 -17.29 -6.80 -8.31
CA LYS A 143 -18.46 -6.30 -7.56
C LYS A 143 -18.11 -5.77 -6.16
N ALA A 144 -17.07 -6.33 -5.54
CA ALA A 144 -16.58 -5.95 -4.22
C ALA A 144 -15.10 -5.55 -4.35
N PRO A 145 -14.84 -4.29 -4.74
CA PRO A 145 -13.56 -3.97 -5.31
C PRO A 145 -12.56 -3.56 -4.19
N PHE A 146 -11.35 -4.11 -4.19
CA PHE A 146 -10.32 -3.84 -3.16
C PHE A 146 -8.91 -3.78 -3.76
N PHE A 147 -7.97 -3.24 -2.98
CA PHE A 147 -6.53 -3.30 -3.24
C PHE A 147 -5.82 -3.75 -1.96
N ALA A 148 -4.96 -4.76 -2.08
CA ALA A 148 -4.14 -5.25 -0.98
C ALA A 148 -2.70 -5.44 -1.45
N LEU A 149 -1.75 -5.04 -0.60
CA LEU A 149 -0.31 -5.15 -0.83
C LEU A 149 0.29 -5.89 0.37
N PHE A 150 1.06 -6.94 0.08
CA PHE A 150 1.67 -7.83 1.07
C PHE A 150 3.17 -7.90 0.81
N PRO A 151 3.97 -6.96 1.36
CA PRO A 151 5.42 -7.01 1.28
C PRO A 151 5.96 -8.21 2.04
N ASP A 152 6.89 -8.93 1.42
CA ASP A 152 7.64 -10.01 2.06
C ASP A 152 8.96 -9.42 2.57
N ASP A 153 9.09 -9.30 3.90
CA ASP A 153 10.28 -8.72 4.54
C ASP A 153 11.38 -9.75 4.80
N GLY A 154 11.21 -10.99 4.31
CA GLY A 154 12.15 -12.08 4.47
C GLY A 154 12.07 -12.82 5.81
N ARG A 155 11.20 -12.40 6.75
CA ARG A 155 10.89 -13.20 7.95
C ARG A 155 9.98 -14.39 7.66
N GLY A 156 9.33 -14.37 6.51
CA GLY A 156 8.43 -15.43 6.04
C GLY A 156 7.05 -15.34 6.70
N TRP A 157 6.01 -15.66 5.93
CA TRP A 157 4.62 -15.59 6.39
C TRP A 157 4.26 -16.65 7.45
N ARG A 158 5.16 -17.62 7.68
CA ARG A 158 4.96 -18.70 8.66
C ARG A 158 5.02 -18.21 10.11
N GLU A 159 5.78 -17.16 10.41
CA GLU A 159 5.77 -16.53 11.75
C GLU A 159 4.37 -15.98 12.09
N VAL A 160 3.67 -15.43 11.08
CA VAL A 160 2.32 -14.89 11.23
C VAL A 160 1.26 -16.00 11.21
N ILE A 161 1.45 -17.01 10.34
CA ILE A 161 0.46 -18.06 10.14
C ILE A 161 0.51 -19.15 11.22
N GLY A 162 1.70 -19.39 11.80
CA GLY A 162 1.94 -20.46 12.73
C GLY A 162 1.63 -21.84 12.12
N ASP A 163 1.05 -22.71 12.93
CA ASP A 163 0.53 -24.03 12.53
C ASP A 163 -0.90 -23.97 11.96
N GLY A 164 -1.52 -22.79 11.99
CA GLY A 164 -2.89 -22.55 11.52
C GLY A 164 -4.00 -22.90 12.53
N GLU A 165 -3.70 -23.27 13.78
CA GLU A 165 -4.74 -23.61 14.76
C GLU A 165 -5.66 -22.41 15.11
N GLU A 166 -5.10 -21.21 15.24
CA GLU A 166 -5.91 -20.00 15.47
C GLU A 166 -6.83 -19.71 14.27
N MET A 167 -6.33 -19.88 13.04
CA MET A 167 -7.15 -19.75 11.83
C MET A 167 -8.24 -20.81 11.79
N ARG A 168 -7.94 -22.05 12.19
CA ARG A 168 -8.91 -23.15 12.24
C ARG A 168 -10.06 -22.83 13.19
N LYS A 169 -9.78 -22.21 14.35
CA LYS A 169 -10.82 -21.75 15.28
C LYS A 169 -11.73 -20.71 14.63
N ILE A 170 -11.14 -19.67 14.03
CA ILE A 170 -11.88 -18.61 13.33
C ILE A 170 -12.75 -19.20 12.21
N PHE A 171 -12.17 -20.05 11.36
CA PHE A 171 -12.89 -20.69 10.26
C PHE A 171 -13.97 -21.64 10.74
N SER A 172 -13.77 -22.34 11.86
CA SER A 172 -14.79 -23.20 12.46
C SER A 172 -16.03 -22.38 12.83
N CYS A 173 -15.86 -21.27 13.56
CA CYS A 173 -16.96 -20.37 13.91
C CYS A 173 -17.67 -19.82 12.66
N LEU A 174 -16.89 -19.35 11.68
CA LEU A 174 -17.45 -18.79 10.44
C LEU A 174 -18.06 -19.84 9.50
N SER A 175 -17.79 -21.13 9.71
CA SER A 175 -18.39 -22.21 8.92
C SER A 175 -19.80 -22.58 9.38
N ASP A 176 -20.18 -22.22 10.61
CA ASP A 176 -21.52 -22.49 11.13
C ASP A 176 -22.57 -21.59 10.45
N PRO A 177 -23.65 -22.14 9.86
CA PRO A 177 -24.65 -21.36 9.16
C PRO A 177 -25.41 -20.36 10.06
N ASP A 178 -25.64 -20.70 11.33
CA ASP A 178 -26.36 -19.84 12.27
C ASP A 178 -25.46 -18.68 12.71
N THR A 179 -24.19 -18.97 13.01
CA THR A 179 -23.16 -17.98 13.27
C THR A 179 -22.99 -17.04 12.08
N MET A 180 -22.88 -17.55 10.84
CA MET A 180 -22.78 -16.71 9.65
C MET A 180 -24.00 -15.79 9.47
N ARG A 181 -25.22 -16.30 9.71
CA ARG A 181 -26.45 -15.47 9.68
C ARG A 181 -26.38 -14.35 10.72
N ALA A 182 -25.97 -14.66 11.94
CA ALA A 182 -25.83 -13.67 13.01
C ALA A 182 -24.75 -12.62 12.70
N VAL A 183 -23.59 -13.06 12.18
CA VAL A 183 -22.51 -12.16 11.72
C VAL A 183 -23.04 -11.17 10.68
N ILE A 184 -23.71 -11.65 9.62
CA ILE A 184 -24.27 -10.79 8.58
C ILE A 184 -25.32 -9.82 9.15
N TYR A 185 -26.20 -10.32 10.02
CA TYR A 185 -27.24 -9.50 10.65
C TYR A 185 -26.65 -8.36 11.48
N LEU A 186 -25.66 -8.67 12.35
CA LEU A 186 -25.04 -7.69 13.23
C LEU A 186 -24.20 -6.66 12.46
N HIS A 187 -23.57 -7.04 11.34
CA HIS A 187 -22.90 -6.09 10.45
C HIS A 187 -23.86 -5.17 9.67
N GLY A 188 -25.17 -5.43 9.72
CA GLY A 188 -26.22 -4.53 9.25
C GLY A 188 -26.74 -3.56 10.31
N LYS A 189 -26.18 -3.57 11.52
CA LYS A 189 -26.56 -2.69 12.63
C LYS A 189 -25.53 -1.57 12.81
N ASN A 190 -25.94 -0.53 13.54
CA ASN A 190 -25.01 0.51 13.99
C ASN A 190 -23.96 -0.07 14.93
N GLU A 191 -22.86 0.66 15.09
CA GLU A 191 -21.87 0.38 16.14
C GLU A 191 -22.53 0.37 17.52
N ASP A 192 -22.02 -0.47 18.41
CA ASP A 192 -22.51 -0.67 19.78
C ASP A 192 -24.00 -1.08 19.88
N PHE A 193 -24.48 -1.88 18.92
CA PHE A 193 -25.84 -2.40 18.98
C PHE A 193 -25.98 -3.43 20.10
N VAL A 194 -26.87 -3.13 21.05
CA VAL A 194 -27.15 -3.98 22.21
C VAL A 194 -28.31 -4.93 21.92
N PHE A 195 -28.15 -6.21 22.31
CA PHE A 195 -29.18 -7.23 22.15
C PHE A 195 -29.15 -8.28 23.26
N ASP A 196 -30.27 -8.98 23.44
CA ASP A 196 -30.35 -10.22 24.22
C ASP A 196 -30.35 -11.45 23.30
N ALA A 197 -30.11 -12.63 23.88
CA ALA A 197 -30.03 -13.90 23.14
C ALA A 197 -31.33 -14.22 22.37
N GLY A 198 -32.49 -14.07 23.02
CA GLY A 198 -33.78 -14.37 22.42
C GLY A 198 -34.13 -13.41 21.29
N PHE A 199 -33.72 -12.14 21.40
CA PHE A 199 -33.81 -11.18 20.31
C PHE A 199 -33.01 -11.64 19.08
N LEU A 200 -31.73 -11.94 19.25
CA LEU A 200 -30.88 -12.36 18.12
C LEU A 200 -31.38 -13.67 17.48
N ALA A 201 -31.80 -14.63 18.32
CA ALA A 201 -32.35 -15.90 17.86
C ALA A 201 -33.56 -15.71 16.94
N ARG A 202 -34.53 -14.90 17.36
CA ARG A 202 -35.73 -14.61 16.58
C ARG A 202 -35.40 -13.90 15.27
N GLU A 203 -34.54 -12.89 15.31
CA GLU A 203 -34.22 -12.07 14.14
C GLU A 203 -33.42 -12.83 13.08
N CYS A 204 -32.54 -13.74 13.51
CA CYS A 204 -31.73 -14.55 12.61
C CYS A 204 -32.38 -15.90 12.25
N GLY A 205 -33.50 -16.26 12.89
CA GLY A 205 -34.16 -17.55 12.73
C GLY A 205 -33.29 -18.72 13.21
N ILE A 206 -32.71 -18.57 14.41
CA ILE A 206 -31.82 -19.53 15.07
C ILE A 206 -32.62 -20.22 16.19
N GLY A 207 -32.49 -21.54 16.31
CA GLY A 207 -33.15 -22.31 17.37
C GLY A 207 -32.62 -21.96 18.76
N ASP A 208 -33.48 -22.02 19.77
CA ASP A 208 -33.12 -21.72 21.17
C ASP A 208 -32.00 -22.64 21.70
N GLU A 209 -31.90 -23.86 21.16
CA GLU A 209 -30.83 -24.82 21.47
C GLU A 209 -29.48 -24.46 20.83
N ARG A 210 -29.49 -23.63 19.79
CA ARG A 210 -28.30 -23.21 19.02
C ARG A 210 -27.78 -21.84 19.40
N ILE A 211 -28.63 -20.95 19.91
CA ILE A 211 -28.23 -19.56 20.19
C ILE A 211 -27.05 -19.46 21.16
N GLY A 212 -26.94 -20.39 22.12
CA GLY A 212 -25.80 -20.45 23.04
C GLY A 212 -24.46 -20.57 22.30
N SER A 213 -24.32 -21.58 21.43
CA SER A 213 -23.08 -21.78 20.66
C SER A 213 -22.80 -20.65 19.67
N VAL A 214 -23.84 -20.06 19.09
CA VAL A 214 -23.70 -18.89 18.20
C VAL A 214 -23.13 -17.70 18.96
N LEU A 215 -23.60 -17.45 20.18
CA LEU A 215 -23.09 -16.36 21.02
C LEU A 215 -21.63 -16.61 21.44
N ASP A 216 -21.28 -17.87 21.75
CA ASP A 216 -19.91 -18.25 22.06
C ASP A 216 -18.99 -18.02 20.86
N ASP A 217 -19.43 -18.39 19.65
CA ASP A 217 -18.70 -18.12 18.39
C ASP A 217 -18.53 -16.61 18.15
N LEU A 218 -19.58 -15.81 18.33
CA LEU A 218 -19.50 -14.36 18.18
C LEU A 218 -18.52 -13.72 19.17
N ILE A 219 -18.45 -14.22 20.40
CA ILE A 219 -17.46 -13.77 21.39
C ILE A 219 -16.05 -14.22 20.99
N ALA A 220 -15.89 -15.47 20.54
CA ALA A 220 -14.60 -16.00 20.08
C ALA A 220 -14.05 -15.23 18.86
N LEU A 221 -14.94 -14.72 18.01
CA LEU A 221 -14.60 -13.86 16.87
C LEU A 221 -14.41 -12.38 17.26
N HIS A 222 -14.55 -12.03 18.54
CA HIS A 222 -14.55 -10.66 19.04
C HIS A 222 -15.60 -9.74 18.39
N LEU A 223 -16.74 -10.31 17.99
CA LEU A 223 -17.86 -9.59 17.38
C LEU A 223 -18.99 -9.28 18.37
N ALA A 224 -18.92 -9.85 19.57
CA ALA A 224 -19.84 -9.54 20.66
C ALA A 224 -19.11 -9.58 22.00
N SER A 225 -19.54 -8.73 22.93
CA SER A 225 -19.11 -8.75 24.33
C SER A 225 -20.32 -8.95 25.25
N ARG A 226 -20.25 -9.92 26.14
CA ARG A 226 -21.31 -10.21 27.12
C ARG A 226 -21.17 -9.37 28.37
N TYR A 227 -22.27 -8.81 28.84
CA TYR A 227 -22.37 -8.17 30.14
C TYR A 227 -23.71 -8.50 30.79
N THR A 228 -23.81 -8.29 32.10
CA THR A 228 -25.04 -8.52 32.86
C THR A 228 -25.51 -7.21 33.43
N ILE A 229 -26.80 -6.92 33.26
CA ILE A 229 -27.45 -5.79 33.92
C ILE A 229 -28.56 -6.31 34.81
N ASP A 230 -28.75 -5.66 35.95
CA ASP A 230 -29.91 -5.90 36.80
C ASP A 230 -31.07 -5.02 36.30
N ILE A 231 -32.19 -5.65 35.97
CA ILE A 231 -33.44 -4.97 35.64
C ILE A 231 -34.50 -5.47 36.60
N ASP A 232 -35.02 -4.58 37.45
CA ASP A 232 -36.06 -4.85 38.44
C ASP A 232 -35.73 -6.02 39.38
N GLY A 233 -34.47 -6.14 39.81
CA GLY A 233 -33.99 -7.20 40.70
C GLY A 233 -33.74 -8.54 40.02
N SER A 234 -33.80 -8.57 38.68
CA SER A 234 -33.55 -9.76 37.88
C SER A 234 -32.33 -9.57 36.98
N PRO A 235 -31.27 -10.37 37.14
CA PRO A 235 -30.10 -10.27 36.27
C PRO A 235 -30.46 -10.72 34.85
N ARG A 236 -30.14 -9.87 33.87
CA ARG A 236 -30.32 -10.15 32.44
C ARG A 236 -28.98 -10.06 31.73
N ALA A 237 -28.66 -11.11 30.96
CA ALA A 237 -27.50 -11.12 30.08
C ALA A 237 -27.82 -10.33 28.80
N LEU A 238 -26.95 -9.37 28.48
CA LEU A 238 -26.97 -8.61 27.24
C LEU A 238 -25.62 -8.73 26.54
N PHE A 239 -25.63 -8.41 25.26
CA PHE A 239 -24.48 -8.45 24.38
C PHE A 239 -24.38 -7.11 23.67
N ASN A 240 -23.17 -6.57 23.63
CA ASN A 240 -22.83 -5.43 22.77
C ASN A 240 -22.21 -5.97 21.48
N SER A 241 -22.70 -5.56 20.32
CA SER A 241 -22.08 -5.92 19.04
C SER A 241 -20.82 -5.09 18.81
N SER A 242 -19.84 -5.70 18.15
CA SER A 242 -18.61 -5.04 17.72
C SER A 242 -18.29 -5.48 16.29
N PRO A 243 -19.03 -4.97 15.28
CA PRO A 243 -18.78 -5.30 13.88
C PRO A 243 -17.33 -4.98 13.50
N SER A 244 -16.68 -5.90 12.80
CA SER A 244 -15.27 -5.76 12.44
C SER A 244 -15.11 -5.64 10.93
N HIS A 245 -14.48 -4.55 10.49
CA HIS A 245 -14.12 -4.36 9.08
C HIS A 245 -13.23 -5.48 8.54
N LEU A 246 -12.49 -6.20 9.40
CA LEU A 246 -11.70 -7.37 9.02
C LEU A 246 -12.57 -8.55 8.60
N ILE A 247 -13.74 -8.74 9.22
CA ILE A 247 -14.70 -9.78 8.78
C ILE A 247 -15.25 -9.44 7.41
N ILE A 248 -15.60 -8.18 7.16
CA ILE A 248 -16.04 -7.73 5.83
C ILE A 248 -14.93 -7.96 4.79
N ALA A 249 -13.69 -7.59 5.10
CA ALA A 249 -12.56 -7.83 4.22
C ALA A 249 -12.35 -9.33 3.94
N LEU A 250 -12.41 -10.18 4.96
CA LEU A 250 -12.29 -11.63 4.83
C LEU A 250 -13.40 -12.21 3.94
N LEU A 251 -14.65 -11.80 4.12
CA LEU A 251 -15.78 -12.26 3.31
C LEU A 251 -15.66 -11.80 1.84
N ILE A 252 -15.17 -10.59 1.61
CA ILE A 252 -14.88 -10.10 0.25
C ILE A 252 -13.77 -10.92 -0.40
N MET A 253 -12.68 -11.20 0.32
CA MET A 253 -11.60 -12.05 -0.20
C MET A 253 -12.07 -13.49 -0.44
N ALA A 254 -12.89 -14.06 0.44
CA ALA A 254 -13.49 -15.38 0.27
C ALA A 254 -14.42 -15.44 -0.96
N HIS A 255 -15.16 -14.35 -1.24
CA HIS A 255 -15.95 -14.23 -2.46
C HIS A 255 -15.07 -14.30 -3.72
N GLU A 256 -13.93 -13.59 -3.73
CA GLU A 256 -12.99 -13.64 -4.85
C GLU A 256 -12.34 -15.03 -5.01
N LEU A 257 -12.01 -15.72 -3.92
CA LEU A 257 -11.49 -17.10 -3.97
C LEU A 257 -12.47 -18.07 -4.65
N ASN A 258 -13.78 -17.85 -4.47
CA ASN A 258 -14.83 -18.66 -5.09
C ASN A 258 -15.23 -18.16 -6.49
N HIS A 259 -14.71 -17.01 -6.94
CA HIS A 259 -15.13 -16.41 -8.21
C HIS A 259 -14.58 -17.22 -9.40
N LYS A 260 -15.45 -18.02 -10.01
CA LYS A 260 -15.16 -18.76 -11.24
C LYS A 260 -15.57 -17.93 -12.46
N GLY A 261 -14.67 -17.11 -12.98
CA GLY A 261 -14.90 -16.32 -14.19
C GLY A 261 -14.20 -14.96 -14.16
N GLY A 262 -14.14 -14.28 -15.31
CA GLY A 262 -13.50 -12.98 -15.41
C GLY A 262 -12.09 -13.02 -15.99
N PHE A 263 -11.57 -11.83 -16.34
CA PHE A 263 -10.26 -11.67 -16.97
C PHE A 263 -9.25 -11.25 -15.90
N CYS A 264 -8.17 -12.02 -15.69
CA CYS A 264 -7.16 -11.69 -14.69
C CYS A 264 -5.87 -11.18 -15.34
N PHE A 265 -5.41 -9.98 -14.95
CA PHE A 265 -4.08 -9.49 -15.30
C PHE A 265 -3.07 -9.99 -14.28
N THR A 266 -2.03 -10.69 -14.72
CA THR A 266 -1.07 -11.32 -13.82
C THR A 266 0.36 -11.03 -14.23
N SER A 267 1.22 -10.78 -13.24
CA SER A 267 2.67 -10.70 -13.42
C SER A 267 3.31 -11.48 -12.28
N SER A 268 3.98 -12.58 -12.61
CA SER A 268 4.59 -13.46 -11.60
C SER A 268 6.04 -13.74 -11.96
N THR A 269 6.95 -13.24 -11.14
CA THR A 269 8.39 -13.54 -11.21
C THR A 269 8.90 -14.19 -9.93
N ARG A 270 8.01 -14.60 -9.03
CA ARG A 270 8.38 -15.27 -7.78
C ARG A 270 9.01 -16.64 -8.07
N SER A 271 10.16 -16.87 -7.45
CA SER A 271 10.99 -18.05 -7.53
C SER A 271 11.07 -18.83 -6.21
N ILE A 272 10.66 -18.23 -5.09
CA ILE A 272 10.62 -18.84 -3.76
C ILE A 272 9.18 -19.22 -3.33
N PRO A 273 8.98 -20.23 -2.47
CA PRO A 273 7.66 -20.54 -1.93
C PRO A 273 7.13 -19.38 -1.06
N PHE A 274 5.82 -19.35 -0.81
CA PHE A 274 5.22 -18.39 0.14
C PHE A 274 5.46 -18.78 1.59
N LEU A 275 5.58 -20.06 1.87
CA LEU A 275 5.86 -20.60 3.19
C LEU A 275 7.14 -21.43 3.08
N ASP A 276 8.10 -21.13 3.93
CA ASP A 276 9.31 -21.93 4.04
C ASP A 276 8.95 -23.34 4.51
N SER A 277 9.67 -24.34 4.00
CA SER A 277 9.40 -25.76 4.27
C SER A 277 9.75 -26.21 5.69
N GLY A 278 9.96 -25.27 6.62
CA GLY A 278 10.39 -25.50 8.01
C GLY A 278 9.86 -26.82 8.56
N GLU A 279 10.79 -27.72 8.86
CA GLU A 279 10.51 -28.91 9.65
C GLU A 279 9.78 -28.43 10.90
N VAL A 280 8.64 -29.06 11.20
CA VAL A 280 8.01 -28.89 12.50
C VAL A 280 9.05 -29.37 13.49
N GLU A 281 9.74 -28.45 14.18
CA GLU A 281 10.55 -28.82 15.34
C GLU A 281 9.55 -29.46 16.31
N SER A 282 9.54 -30.79 16.32
CA SER A 282 8.87 -31.55 17.35
C SER A 282 9.62 -31.24 18.63
N GLU A 283 9.08 -30.32 19.44
CA GLU A 283 9.53 -30.14 20.81
C GLU A 283 9.40 -31.50 21.51
N SER A 284 10.57 -32.10 21.77
CA SER A 284 10.77 -33.33 22.53
C SER A 284 10.74 -33.07 24.03
#